data_AF-A0A7S2A688-F1
#
_entry.id   AF-A0A7S2A688-F1
#
_cell.length_a   1.000
_cell.length_b   1.000
_cell.length_c   1.000
_cell.angle_alpha   90.00
_cell.angle_beta   90.00
_cell.angle_gamma   90.00
#
_symmetry.space_group_name_H-M   'P 1'
#
loop_
_entity.id
_entity.type
_entity.pdbx_description
1 polymer ?
#
loop_
_entity_poly.entity_id
_entity_poly.type
_entity_poly.pdbx_seq_one_letter_code
_entity_poly.pdbx_strand_id
1 'polypeptide(L)'
;MVKVWYTPPPYGPGTSLNRPGYGLGGPAWVRQLSKMPQVPVIAGAIGIVGCLAYIPIAMHEKLPHTMSPEYEAATRAYMRYHNMNPIWGISSKEAREADGH
;
A
#
# COMPACT_ATOMS: atom_id res chain seq x y z
N MET A 1 -34.70 31.27 -27.71
CA MET A 1 -34.30 30.70 -26.40
C MET A 1 -34.26 29.19 -26.54
N VAL A 2 -33.07 28.59 -26.58
CA VAL A 2 -32.92 27.14 -26.69
C VAL A 2 -33.03 26.53 -25.29
N LYS A 3 -34.08 25.73 -25.04
CA LYS A 3 -34.23 24.95 -23.79
C LYS A 3 -33.30 23.74 -23.88
N VAL A 4 -32.21 23.76 -23.11
CA VAL A 4 -31.32 22.60 -22.97
C VAL A 4 -31.95 21.64 -21.96
N TRP A 5 -32.45 20.52 -22.47
CA TRP A 5 -33.04 19.41 -21.70
C TRP A 5 -31.97 18.42 -21.23
N TYR A 6 -31.01 18.89 -20.44
CA TYR A 6 -30.07 17.99 -19.77
C TYR A 6 -30.13 18.22 -18.27
N THR A 7 -30.96 17.44 -17.59
CA THR A 7 -30.80 17.21 -16.16
C THR A 7 -29.50 16.43 -15.98
N PRO A 8 -28.45 17.00 -15.34
CA PRO A 8 -27.25 16.24 -15.09
C PRO A 8 -27.63 14.98 -14.29
N PRO A 9 -27.03 13.82 -14.61
CA PRO A 9 -27.31 12.59 -13.89
C PRO A 9 -27.16 12.84 -12.38
N PRO A 10 -28.02 12.23 -11.54
CA PRO A 10 -28.03 12.46 -10.09
C PRO A 10 -26.67 12.20 -9.41
N TYR A 11 -25.76 11.55 -10.14
CA TYR A 11 -24.37 11.30 -9.77
C TYR A 11 -23.44 11.85 -10.85
N GLY A 12 -23.33 13.18 -10.95
CA GLY A 12 -22.18 13.81 -11.61
C GLY A 12 -20.87 13.36 -10.95
N PRO A 13 -19.69 13.51 -11.60
CA PRO A 13 -18.40 13.14 -11.00
C PRO A 13 -18.33 13.75 -9.61
N GLY A 14 -18.36 12.90 -8.58
CA GLY A 14 -18.69 13.27 -7.22
C GLY A 14 -17.68 14.24 -6.66
N THR A 15 -17.90 15.53 -6.86
CA THR A 15 -17.18 16.57 -6.16
C THR A 15 -17.57 16.47 -4.70
N SER A 16 -16.61 16.68 -3.81
CA SER A 16 -16.75 16.64 -2.35
C SER A 16 -17.90 17.51 -1.79
N LEU A 17 -18.44 18.42 -2.61
CA LEU A 17 -19.52 19.35 -2.28
C LEU A 17 -20.94 18.77 -2.45
N ASN A 18 -21.16 17.81 -3.37
CA ASN A 18 -22.51 17.32 -3.72
C ASN A 18 -22.78 15.86 -3.33
N ARG A 19 -21.90 15.23 -2.55
CA ARG A 19 -22.10 13.84 -2.13
C ARG A 19 -23.17 13.78 -1.02
N PRO A 20 -24.29 13.07 -1.19
CA PRO A 20 -25.19 12.80 -0.08
C PRO A 20 -24.40 12.04 1.00
N GLY A 21 -24.48 12.52 2.24
CA GLY A 21 -23.80 11.87 3.36
C GLY A 21 -24.25 10.42 3.47
N TYR A 22 -23.31 9.52 3.74
CA TYR A 22 -23.62 8.08 3.83
C TYR A 22 -24.48 7.81 5.08
N GLY A 23 -25.69 7.27 4.88
CA GLY A 23 -26.57 6.73 5.93
C GLY A 23 -27.59 7.70 6.57
N LEU A 24 -28.70 7.13 7.03
CA LEU A 24 -29.71 7.80 7.87
C LEU A 24 -29.13 7.99 9.29
N GLY A 25 -28.72 9.21 9.65
CA GLY A 25 -28.64 9.58 11.06
C GLY A 25 -27.34 9.28 11.83
N GLY A 26 -26.18 9.10 11.19
CA GLY A 26 -24.91 8.89 11.90
C GLY A 26 -24.35 10.13 12.64
N PRO A 27 -23.38 9.96 13.56
CA PRO A 27 -22.72 11.06 14.28
C PRO A 27 -22.00 12.03 13.33
N ALA A 28 -21.86 13.29 13.74
CA ALA A 28 -21.41 14.40 12.88
C ALA A 28 -20.05 14.15 12.20
N TRP A 29 -19.13 13.48 12.90
CA TRP A 29 -17.80 13.16 12.37
C TRP A 29 -17.84 12.15 11.20
N VAL A 30 -18.76 11.18 11.22
CA VAL A 30 -18.94 10.21 10.12
C VAL A 30 -19.46 10.93 8.87
N ARG A 31 -20.39 11.87 9.05
CA ARG A 31 -20.91 12.69 7.96
C ARG A 31 -19.80 13.56 7.36
N GLN A 32 -18.92 14.11 8.18
CA GLN A 32 -17.77 14.90 7.73
C GLN A 32 -16.76 14.05 6.94
N LEU A 33 -16.41 12.85 7.43
CA LEU A 33 -15.57 11.89 6.71
C LEU A 33 -16.18 11.44 5.38
N SER A 34 -17.50 11.22 5.33
CA SER A 34 -18.19 10.78 4.09
C SER A 34 -18.16 11.83 2.97
N LYS A 35 -18.01 13.11 3.33
CA LYS A 35 -17.93 14.25 2.39
C LYS A 35 -16.49 14.59 1.99
N MET A 36 -15.49 14.06 2.70
CA MET A 36 -14.09 14.28 2.34
C MET A 36 -13.74 13.60 1.00
N PRO A 37 -12.80 14.18 0.23
CA PRO A 37 -12.28 13.52 -0.96
C PRO A 37 -11.70 12.15 -0.58
N GLN A 38 -11.91 11.16 -1.44
CA GLN A 38 -11.66 9.77 -1.11
C GLN A 38 -10.17 9.46 -0.88
N VAL A 39 -9.28 10.12 -1.63
CA VAL A 39 -7.83 9.91 -1.57
C VAL A 39 -7.23 10.16 -0.17
N PRO A 40 -7.43 11.32 0.48
CA PRO A 40 -6.87 11.55 1.81
C PRO A 40 -7.49 10.65 2.88
N VAL A 41 -8.76 10.26 2.74
CA VAL A 41 -9.40 9.30 3.66
C VAL A 41 -8.75 7.93 3.56
N ILE A 42 -8.54 7.44 2.33
CA ILE A 42 -7.85 6.16 2.09
C ILE A 42 -6.40 6.23 2.59
N ALA A 43 -5.67 7.29 2.26
CA ALA A 43 -4.28 7.47 2.69
C ALA A 43 -4.16 7.52 4.22
N GLY A 44 -5.08 8.23 4.90
CA GLY A 44 -5.15 8.26 6.36
C GLY A 44 -5.44 6.88 6.95
N ALA A 45 -6.37 6.12 6.38
CA ALA A 45 -6.67 4.76 6.83
C ALA A 45 -5.48 3.82 6.68
N ILE A 46 -4.79 3.85 5.52
CA ILE A 46 -3.59 3.04 5.28
C ILE A 46 -2.49 3.40 6.28
N GLY A 47 -2.26 4.70 6.53
CA GLY A 47 -1.27 5.17 7.49
C GLY A 47 -1.56 4.66 8.91
N ILE A 48 -2.80 4.80 9.38
CA ILE A 48 -3.21 4.33 10.71
C ILE A 48 -3.02 2.81 10.85
N VAL A 49 -3.46 2.03 9.86
CA VAL A 49 -3.30 0.57 9.87
C VAL A 49 -1.82 0.18 9.85
N GLY A 50 -0.99 0.87 9.05
CA GLY A 50 0.46 0.65 9.02
C GLY A 50 1.12 0.93 10.37
N CYS A 51 0.75 2.03 11.04
CA CYS A 51 1.24 2.35 12.38
C CYS A 51 0.84 1.28 13.40
N LEU A 52 -0.43 0.85 13.39
CA LEU A 52 -0.92 -0.18 14.32
C LEU A 52 -0.23 -1.54 14.09
N ALA A 53 0.02 -1.91 12.83
CA ALA A 53 0.73 -3.13 12.48
C ALA A 53 2.21 -3.10 12.90
N TYR A 54 2.82 -1.90 12.99
CA TYR A 54 4.20 -1.74 13.43
C TYR A 54 4.38 -1.90 14.95
N ILE A 55 3.35 -1.66 15.75
CA ILE A 55 3.41 -1.78 17.23
C ILE A 55 3.96 -3.13 17.70
N PRO A 56 3.42 -4.30 17.30
CA PRO A 56 3.96 -5.58 17.74
C PRO A 56 5.40 -5.81 17.29
N ILE A 57 5.78 -5.33 16.10
CA ILE A 57 7.15 -5.43 15.59
C ILE A 57 8.11 -4.59 16.44
N ALA A 58 7.70 -3.38 16.82
CA ALA A 58 8.50 -2.50 17.66
C ALA A 58 8.61 -2.97 19.12
N MET A 59 7.58 -3.67 19.63
CA MET A 59 7.54 -4.15 21.02
C MET A 59 8.20 -5.52 21.22
N HIS A 60 8.36 -6.32 20.17
CA HIS A 60 9.06 -7.61 20.24
C HIS A 60 10.50 -7.48 19.75
N GLU A 61 11.45 -7.62 20.67
CA GLU A 61 12.83 -7.14 20.50
C GLU A 61 13.76 -7.95 19.57
N LYS A 62 13.35 -9.08 18.98
CA LYS A 62 14.28 -9.89 18.15
C LYS A 62 13.61 -10.47 16.92
N LEU A 63 13.98 -9.90 15.77
CA LEU A 63 13.81 -10.57 14.47
C LEU A 63 14.63 -11.87 14.48
N PRO A 64 14.17 -12.91 13.74
CA PRO A 64 14.94 -14.14 13.58
C PRO A 64 16.36 -13.84 13.08
N HIS A 65 17.37 -14.53 13.62
CA HIS A 65 18.78 -14.37 13.19
C HIS A 65 18.96 -14.61 11.69
N THR A 66 18.06 -15.37 11.05
CA THR A 66 18.03 -15.63 9.61
C THR A 66 17.68 -14.39 8.77
N MET A 67 17.16 -13.33 9.39
CA MET A 67 16.90 -12.04 8.75
C MET A 67 18.06 -11.05 8.97
N SER A 68 19.20 -11.52 9.51
CA SER A 68 20.40 -10.70 9.58
C SER A 68 21.00 -10.53 8.18
N PRO A 69 21.55 -9.35 7.85
CA PRO A 69 22.16 -9.10 6.55
C PRO A 69 23.34 -10.06 6.26
N GLU A 70 24.06 -10.46 7.30
CA GLU A 70 25.17 -11.42 7.22
C GLU A 70 24.69 -12.81 6.80
N TYR A 71 23.59 -13.29 7.40
CA TYR A 71 23.00 -14.58 7.07
C TYR A 71 22.43 -14.59 5.65
N GLU A 72 21.78 -13.51 5.23
CA GLU A 72 21.24 -13.37 3.86
C GLU A 72 22.37 -13.35 2.82
N ALA A 73 23.48 -12.64 3.09
CA ALA A 73 24.64 -12.61 2.21
C ALA A 73 25.32 -13.99 2.10
N ALA A 74 25.49 -14.70 3.22
CA ALA A 74 26.03 -16.05 3.23
C ALA A 74 25.12 -17.03 2.47
N THR A 75 23.81 -16.94 2.67
CA THR A 75 22.81 -17.76 1.97
C THR A 75 22.84 -17.49 0.46
N ARG A 76 22.90 -16.21 0.06
CA ARG A 76 23.06 -15.78 -1.33
C ARG A 76 24.31 -16.36 -1.99
N ALA A 77 25.45 -16.29 -1.30
CA ALA A 77 26.71 -16.86 -1.79
C ALA A 77 26.63 -18.39 -1.92
N TYR A 78 26.03 -19.07 -0.95
CA TYR A 78 25.80 -20.52 -0.99
C TYR A 78 24.93 -20.92 -2.19
N MET A 79 23.81 -20.22 -2.41
CA MET A 79 22.91 -20.49 -3.54
C MET A 79 23.61 -20.27 -4.88
N ARG A 80 24.46 -19.23 -4.99
CA ARG A 80 25.27 -18.95 -6.17
C ARG A 80 26.31 -20.03 -6.45
N TYR A 81 26.96 -20.53 -5.40
CA TYR A 81 27.94 -21.62 -5.53
C TYR A 81 27.28 -22.89 -6.07
N HIS A 82 26.05 -23.18 -5.63
CA HIS A 82 25.28 -24.34 -6.07
C HIS A 82 24.44 -24.11 -7.34
N ASN A 83 24.61 -22.97 -8.03
CA ASN A 83 23.86 -22.58 -9.23
C ASN A 83 22.33 -22.70 -9.06
N MET A 84 21.83 -22.39 -7.86
CA MET A 84 20.40 -22.44 -7.56
C MET A 84 19.66 -21.31 -8.27
N ASN A 85 18.53 -21.63 -8.91
CA ASN A 85 17.69 -20.71 -9.67
C ASN A 85 18.46 -19.84 -10.69
N PRO A 86 18.98 -20.46 -11.76
CA PRO A 86 19.93 -19.81 -12.69
C PRO A 86 19.27 -18.92 -13.76
N ILE A 87 17.95 -18.99 -13.94
CA ILE A 87 17.26 -18.25 -15.02
C ILE A 87 16.76 -16.90 -14.52
N TRP A 88 16.04 -16.88 -13.39
CA TRP A 88 15.43 -15.66 -12.84
C TRP A 88 15.87 -15.35 -11.41
N GLY A 89 16.73 -16.19 -10.84
CA GLY A 89 17.12 -16.10 -9.44
C GLY A 89 18.54 -15.61 -9.24
N ILE A 90 19.03 -15.89 -8.05
CA ILE A 90 20.26 -15.31 -7.51
C ILE A 90 21.54 -15.73 -8.24
N SER A 91 21.46 -16.82 -9.00
CA SER A 91 22.55 -17.34 -9.84
C SER A 91 22.44 -16.90 -11.30
N SER A 92 21.42 -16.12 -11.67
CA SER A 92 21.28 -15.61 -13.04
C SER A 92 22.41 -14.64 -13.39
N LYS A 93 22.64 -14.47 -14.70
CA LYS A 93 23.64 -13.53 -15.21
C LYS A 93 23.32 -12.09 -14.78
N GLU A 94 22.06 -11.70 -14.93
CA GLU A 94 21.56 -10.37 -14.54
C GLU A 94 21.79 -10.09 -13.05
N ALA A 95 21.55 -11.08 -12.18
CA ALA A 95 21.76 -10.94 -10.74
C ALA A 95 23.24 -10.93 -10.32
N ARG A 96 24.15 -11.44 -11.16
CA ARG A 96 25.60 -11.36 -10.94
C ARG A 96 26.18 -10.04 -11.43
N GLU A 97 25.70 -9.58 -12.58
CA GLU A 97 26.07 -8.28 -13.17
C GLU A 97 25.60 -7.11 -12.29
N ALA A 98 24.39 -7.20 -11.70
CA ALA A 98 23.88 -6.18 -10.77
C ALA A 98 24.66 -6.07 -9.46
N ASP A 99 25.31 -7.15 -9.01
CA ASP A 99 26.15 -7.19 -7.82
C ASP A 99 27.63 -6.81 -8.13
N GLY A 100 27.95 -6.48 -9.40
CA GLY A 100 29.26 -5.90 -9.78
C GLY A 100 30.39 -6.90 -10.04
N HIS A 101 30.07 -8.13 -10.46
CA HIS A 101 31.06 -9.11 -10.94
C HIS A 101 31.03 -9.28 -12.47
#